data_AF-S7WR76-F1
#
_entry.id   AF-S7WR76-F1
#
_cell.length_a   1.000
_cell.length_b   1.000
_cell.length_c   1.000
_cell.angle_alpha   90.00
_cell.angle_beta   90.00
_cell.angle_gamma   90.00
#
_symmetry.space_group_name_H-M   'P 1'
#
loop_
_entity.id
_entity.type
_entity.pdbx_description
1 polymer ?
#
loop_
_entity_poly.entity_id
_entity_poly.type
_entity_poly.pdbx_seq_one_letter_code
_entity_poly.pdbx_strand_id
1 'polypeptide(L)'
;MIKDWIAEYEPQNEEEILSALREIMQEITLAALSRTDFFEKVAFYGGTSLRIFYGLDRYSEDLDFSLLKPDSNFSIEFYFKPIVDEFKSLGLTISIKGKTK
;
A
#
# COMPACT_ATOMS: atom_id res chain seq x y z
N MET A 1 -3.60 5.60 17.54
CA MET A 1 -3.76 5.71 16.09
C MET A 1 -3.61 4.35 15.43
N ILE A 2 -2.40 3.85 15.13
CA ILE A 2 -2.27 2.53 14.47
C ILE A 2 -2.87 1.37 15.27
N LYS A 3 -2.75 1.39 16.60
CA LYS A 3 -3.37 0.38 17.48
C LYS A 3 -4.90 0.41 17.41
N ASP A 4 -5.48 1.59 17.20
CA ASP A 4 -6.93 1.75 17.14
C ASP A 4 -7.43 1.20 15.81
N TRP A 5 -6.73 1.49 14.70
CA TRP A 5 -7.03 0.90 13.39
C TRP A 5 -6.89 -0.62 13.38
N ILE A 6 -5.84 -1.17 13.99
CA ILE A 6 -5.71 -2.64 14.12
C ILE A 6 -6.88 -3.23 14.91
N ALA A 7 -7.40 -2.53 15.91
CA ALA A 7 -8.52 -3.02 16.71
C ALA A 7 -9.84 -3.12 15.90
N GLU A 8 -10.01 -2.31 14.84
CA GLU A 8 -11.17 -2.39 13.93
C GLU A 8 -11.24 -3.71 13.16
N TYR A 9 -10.12 -4.42 13.02
CA TYR A 9 -10.04 -5.74 12.40
C TYR A 9 -10.39 -6.89 13.36
N GLU A 10 -10.59 -6.61 14.65
CA GLU A 10 -10.87 -7.59 15.70
C GLU A 10 -9.94 -8.83 15.67
N PRO A 11 -8.61 -8.67 15.60
CA PRO A 11 -7.70 -9.80 15.42
C PRO A 11 -7.67 -10.71 16.65
N GLN A 12 -7.69 -12.01 16.44
CA GLN A 12 -7.77 -13.03 17.49
C GLN A 12 -6.40 -13.59 17.90
N ASN A 13 -5.37 -13.37 17.09
CA ASN A 13 -4.02 -13.89 17.29
C ASN A 13 -2.97 -12.98 16.67
N GLU A 14 -1.69 -13.28 16.90
CA GLU A 14 -0.56 -12.50 16.41
C GLU A 14 -0.51 -12.42 14.88
N GLU A 15 -0.88 -13.50 14.18
CA GLU A 15 -0.89 -13.54 12.72
C GLU A 15 -1.94 -12.59 12.13
N GLU A 16 -3.12 -12.52 12.72
CA GLU A 16 -4.16 -11.57 12.33
C GLU A 16 -3.77 -10.12 12.64
N ILE A 17 -3.07 -9.87 13.75
CA ILE A 17 -2.51 -8.54 14.05
C ILE A 17 -1.52 -8.11 12.95
N LEU A 18 -0.61 -9.00 12.55
CA LEU A 18 0.36 -8.72 11.50
C LEU A 18 -0.32 -8.50 10.14
N SER A 19 -1.39 -9.25 9.87
CA SER A 19 -2.17 -9.12 8.64
C SER A 19 -2.93 -7.78 8.58
N ALA A 20 -3.58 -7.39 9.67
CA ALA A 20 -4.22 -6.07 9.80
C ALA A 20 -3.20 -4.93 9.65
N LEU A 21 -2.05 -5.02 10.32
CA LEU A 21 -0.98 -4.03 10.18
C LEU A 21 -0.51 -3.90 8.72
N ARG A 22 -0.36 -5.03 8.01
CA ARG A 22 0.04 -5.04 6.60
C ARG A 22 -0.98 -4.35 5.71
N GLU A 23 -2.26 -4.66 5.90
CA GLU A 23 -3.35 -4.05 5.13
C GLU A 23 -3.39 -2.53 5.36
N ILE A 24 -3.28 -2.08 6.61
CA ILE A 24 -3.16 -0.65 6.95
C ILE A 24 -1.97 -0.01 6.23
N MET A 25 -0.80 -0.66 6.19
CA MET A 25 0.36 -0.14 5.47
C MET A 25 0.12 -0.06 3.95
N GLN A 26 -0.59 -1.03 3.37
CA GLN A 26 -0.98 -1.01 1.96
C GLN A 26 -1.94 0.15 1.68
N GLU A 27 -2.94 0.37 2.52
CA GLU A 27 -3.89 1.47 2.40
C GLU A 27 -3.23 2.84 2.50
N ILE A 28 -2.33 3.06 3.47
CA ILE A 28 -1.56 4.32 3.57
C ILE A 28 -0.71 4.53 2.32
N THR A 29 -0.09 3.47 1.79
CA THR A 29 0.71 3.55 0.56
C THR A 29 -0.16 3.95 -0.63
N LEU A 30 -1.33 3.33 -0.80
CA LEU A 30 -2.29 3.66 -1.86
C LEU A 30 -2.82 5.10 -1.71
N ALA A 31 -3.11 5.54 -0.48
CA ALA A 31 -3.52 6.90 -0.18
C ALA A 31 -2.43 7.90 -0.60
N ALA A 32 -1.17 7.67 -0.22
CA ALA A 32 -0.04 8.51 -0.64
C ALA A 32 0.09 8.61 -2.16
N LEU A 33 0.02 7.46 -2.86
CA LEU A 33 0.06 7.41 -4.32
C LEU A 33 -1.11 8.17 -4.96
N SER A 34 -2.31 8.10 -4.36
CA SER A 34 -3.50 8.80 -4.87
C SER A 34 -3.43 10.32 -4.81
N ARG A 35 -2.54 10.88 -3.98
CA ARG A 35 -2.26 12.32 -3.89
C ARG A 35 -1.23 12.80 -4.93
N THR A 36 -0.75 11.90 -5.78
CA THR A 36 0.22 12.18 -6.86
C THR A 36 -0.41 11.90 -8.22
N ASP A 37 0.37 12.02 -9.29
CA ASP A 37 -0.04 11.64 -10.66
C ASP A 37 0.12 10.13 -10.95
N PHE A 38 0.39 9.30 -9.93
CA PHE A 38 0.64 7.85 -10.10
C PHE A 38 -0.50 7.13 -10.84
N PHE A 39 -1.74 7.30 -10.38
CA PHE A 39 -2.90 6.61 -10.98
C PHE A 39 -3.38 7.23 -12.30
N GLU A 40 -2.79 8.34 -12.76
CA GLU A 40 -2.97 8.80 -14.14
C GLU A 40 -2.20 7.92 -15.15
N LYS A 41 -1.18 7.20 -14.67
CA LYS A 41 -0.25 6.39 -15.49
C LYS A 41 -0.38 4.89 -15.21
N VAL A 42 -0.86 4.51 -14.03
CA VAL A 42 -0.81 3.15 -13.51
C VAL A 42 -2.21 2.66 -13.10
N ALA A 43 -2.56 1.43 -13.46
CA ALA A 43 -3.69 0.70 -12.93
C ALA A 43 -3.27 -0.20 -11.76
N PHE A 44 -4.01 -0.14 -10.66
CA PHE A 44 -3.91 -1.09 -9.55
C PHE A 44 -4.82 -2.29 -9.81
N TYR A 45 -4.27 -3.50 -9.69
CA TYR A 45 -5.01 -4.74 -9.91
C TYR A 45 -4.54 -5.84 -8.95
N GLY A 46 -4.97 -7.08 -9.17
CA GLY A 46 -4.51 -8.24 -8.40
C GLY A 46 -5.29 -8.48 -7.11
N GLY A 47 -4.78 -9.39 -6.28
CA GLY A 47 -5.49 -9.89 -5.09
C GLY A 47 -5.78 -8.81 -4.06
N THR A 48 -4.85 -7.88 -3.86
CA THR A 48 -5.00 -6.80 -2.87
C THR A 48 -6.04 -5.78 -3.30
N SER A 49 -6.18 -5.51 -4.61
CA SER A 49 -7.27 -4.67 -5.12
C SER A 49 -8.65 -5.29 -4.85
N LEU A 50 -8.77 -6.62 -4.99
CA LEU A 50 -9.99 -7.36 -4.68
C LEU A 50 -10.27 -7.40 -3.17
N ARG A 51 -9.22 -7.51 -2.35
CA ARG A 51 -9.33 -7.44 -0.88
C ARG A 51 -9.87 -6.08 -0.43
N ILE A 52 -9.18 -5.00 -0.79
CA ILE A 52 -9.48 -3.65 -0.30
C ILE A 52 -10.81 -3.12 -0.87
N PHE A 53 -11.07 -3.27 -2.17
CA PHE A 53 -12.24 -2.63 -2.80
C PHE A 53 -13.47 -3.54 -2.93
N TYR A 54 -13.29 -4.87 -2.86
CA TYR A 54 -14.36 -5.84 -3.09
C TYR A 54 -14.55 -6.84 -1.96
N GLY A 55 -13.81 -6.69 -0.84
CA GLY A 55 -13.98 -7.51 0.36
C GLY A 55 -13.61 -8.98 0.18
N LEU A 56 -12.59 -9.28 -0.64
CA LEU A 56 -12.13 -10.67 -0.81
C LEU A 56 -11.77 -11.29 0.55
N ASP A 57 -12.32 -12.47 0.84
CA ASP A 57 -12.19 -13.19 2.12
C ASP A 57 -10.84 -13.94 2.25
N ARG A 58 -9.75 -13.23 2.00
CA ARG A 58 -8.37 -13.63 2.33
C ARG A 58 -7.46 -12.42 2.35
N TYR A 59 -6.43 -12.46 3.19
CA TYR A 59 -5.36 -11.47 3.13
C TYR A 59 -4.55 -11.59 1.84
N SER A 60 -3.88 -10.50 1.48
CA SER A 60 -3.03 -10.40 0.30
C SER A 60 -1.82 -9.53 0.65
N GLU A 61 -0.64 -9.90 0.16
CA GLU A 61 0.61 -9.29 0.61
C GLU A 61 1.15 -8.22 -0.36
N ASP A 62 0.94 -8.43 -1.66
CA ASP A 62 1.56 -7.63 -2.72
C ASP A 62 0.63 -6.52 -3.24
N LEU A 63 1.20 -5.38 -3.63
CA LEU A 63 0.49 -4.38 -4.43
C LEU A 63 0.89 -4.53 -5.90
N ASP A 64 -0.05 -5.01 -6.72
CA ASP A 64 0.20 -5.26 -8.15
C ASP A 64 -0.22 -4.08 -9.02
N PHE A 65 0.70 -3.60 -9.86
CA PHE A 65 0.50 -2.42 -10.68
C PHE A 65 0.90 -2.67 -12.13
N SER A 66 0.13 -2.11 -13.06
CA SER A 66 0.41 -2.15 -14.50
C SER A 66 0.35 -0.76 -15.08
N LEU A 67 1.27 -0.43 -15.98
CA LEU A 67 1.21 0.83 -16.71
C LEU A 67 0.03 0.81 -17.70
N LEU A 68 -0.73 1.89 -17.75
CA LEU A 68 -1.82 2.07 -18.71
C LEU A 68 -1.31 2.12 -20.16
N LYS A 69 -0.07 2.59 -20.35
CA LYS A 69 0.67 2.58 -21.61
C LYS A 69 2.13 2.24 -21.34
N PRO A 70 2.83 1.52 -22.24
CA PRO A 70 4.26 1.28 -22.08
C PRO A 70 5.03 2.60 -21.94
N ASP A 71 5.83 2.72 -20.88
CA ASP A 71 6.70 3.86 -20.62
C ASP A 71 8.04 3.36 -20.07
N SER A 72 9.08 3.47 -20.90
CA SER A 72 10.44 3.06 -20.53
C SER A 72 11.11 3.98 -19.52
N ASN A 73 10.57 5.19 -19.32
CA ASN A 73 11.09 6.18 -18.39
C ASN A 73 10.37 6.15 -17.04
N PHE A 74 9.31 5.33 -16.91
CA PHE A 74 8.60 5.20 -15.65
C PHE A 74 9.54 4.61 -14.57
N SER A 75 9.55 5.27 -13.41
CA SER A 75 10.19 4.76 -12.21
C SER A 75 9.26 4.95 -11.02
N ILE A 76 9.08 3.88 -10.25
CA ILE A 76 8.33 3.94 -9.00
C ILE A 76 9.06 4.74 -7.92
N GLU A 77 10.38 4.91 -8.06
CA GLU A 77 11.20 5.62 -7.08
C GLU A 77 10.82 7.10 -6.96
N PHE A 78 10.26 7.70 -8.02
CA PHE A 78 9.73 9.08 -7.98
C PHE A 78 8.63 9.26 -6.92
N TYR A 79 7.94 8.17 -6.54
CA TYR A 79 6.85 8.18 -5.59
C TYR A 79 7.27 7.77 -4.17
N PHE A 80 8.53 7.40 -3.93
CA PHE A 80 9.00 6.98 -2.61
C PHE A 80 8.91 8.11 -1.58
N LYS A 81 9.29 9.33 -1.96
CA LYS A 81 9.22 10.48 -1.05
C LYS A 81 7.77 10.77 -0.62
N PRO A 82 6.78 10.90 -1.53
CA PRO A 82 5.37 11.02 -1.16
C PRO A 82 4.90 9.93 -0.20
N ILE A 83 5.26 8.65 -0.44
CA ILE A 83 4.89 7.55 0.45
C ILE A 83 5.50 7.76 1.85
N VAL A 84 6.80 8.01 1.94
CA VAL A 84 7.49 8.24 3.22
C VAL A 84 6.90 9.43 3.99
N ASP A 85 6.57 10.52 3.29
CA ASP A 85 5.99 11.71 3.89
C ASP A 85 4.57 11.43 4.44
N GLU A 86 3.74 10.64 3.74
CA GLU A 86 2.41 10.24 4.23
C GLU A 86 2.53 9.43 5.52
N PHE A 87 3.40 8.41 5.56
CA PHE A 87 3.65 7.64 6.79
C PHE A 87 4.16 8.53 7.93
N LYS A 88 5.09 9.45 7.63
CA LYS A 88 5.63 10.39 8.62
C LYS A 88 4.56 11.32 9.18
N SER A 89 3.60 11.75 8.35
CA SER A 89 2.47 12.59 8.79
C SER A 89 1.57 11.88 9.82
N LEU A 90 1.53 10.55 9.77
CA LEU A 90 0.81 9.68 10.72
C LEU A 90 1.66 9.28 11.94
N GLY A 91 2.86 9.84 12.07
CA GLY A 91 3.82 9.50 13.14
C GLY A 91 4.52 8.16 12.95
N LEU A 92 4.47 7.57 11.76
CA LEU A 92 5.14 6.32 11.42
C LEU A 92 6.45 6.58 10.69
N THR A 93 7.48 5.83 11.02
CA THR A 93 8.77 5.87 10.30
C THR A 93 8.93 4.58 9.53
N ILE A 94 9.10 4.69 8.22
CA ILE A 94 9.32 3.56 7.32
C ILE A 94 10.59 3.75 6.50
N SER A 95 11.08 2.65 5.92
CA SER A 95 12.16 2.67 4.92
C SER A 95 11.71 1.94 3.67
N ILE A 96 11.87 2.56 2.51
CA ILE A 96 11.59 1.93 1.21
C ILE A 96 12.92 1.58 0.55
N LYS A 97 13.02 0.36 0.02
CA LYS A 97 14.20 -0.11 -0.72
C LYS A 97 13.74 -0.63 -2.08
N GLY A 98 14.25 -0.04 -3.15
CA GLY A 98 14.15 -0.63 -4.47
C GLY A 98 14.92 -1.95 -4.50
N LYS A 99 14.36 -3.00 -5.12
CA LYS A 99 15.14 -4.19 -5.46
C LYS A 99 16.06 -3.83 -6.63
N THR A 100 17.36 -3.78 -6.39
CA THR A 100 18.35 -3.79 -7.47
C THR A 100 18.31 -5.15 -8.15
N LYS A 101 18.25 -5.17 -9.49
CA LYS A 101 18.37 -6.42 -10.27
C LYS A 101 19.78 -6.99 -10.18
#